data_AF-A0A5C7L628-F1
#
_entry.id   AF-A0A5C7L628-F1
#
_cell.length_a   1.000
_cell.length_b   1.000
_cell.length_c   1.000
_cell.angle_alpha   90.00
_cell.angle_beta   90.00
_cell.angle_gamma   90.00
#
_symmetry.space_group_name_H-M   'P 1'
#
loop_
_entity.id
_entity.type
_entity.pdbx_description
1 polymer ?
#
loop_
_entity_poly.entity_id
_entity_poly.type
_entity_poly.pdbx_seq_one_letter_code
_entity_poly.pdbx_strand_id
1 'polypeptide(L)'
;MGTCRRSRRAMAICDCSGAAVTYFTTLCVMSDLLPVPPPEPALPPQPERPLANDCCGGGCADCVFTLYVRDLRAWEKEVKEIRRQHAERLAAQQNPV
;
A
#
# COMPACT_ATOMS: atom_id res chain seq x y z
N MET A 1 -1.67 -16.80 42.52
CA MET A 1 -2.44 -16.97 41.27
C MET A 1 -3.43 -15.83 41.15
N GLY A 2 -3.13 -14.81 40.34
CA GLY A 2 -4.03 -13.67 40.10
C GLY A 2 -4.24 -13.53 38.61
N THR A 3 -5.47 -13.67 38.16
CA THR A 3 -5.86 -13.63 36.74
C THR A 3 -6.07 -12.17 36.33
N CYS A 4 -5.14 -11.60 35.55
CA CYS A 4 -5.28 -10.25 35.02
C CYS A 4 -6.15 -10.28 33.77
N ARG A 5 -7.44 -9.97 33.94
CA ARG A 5 -8.44 -9.83 32.87
C ARG A 5 -8.14 -8.53 32.11
N ARG A 6 -7.71 -8.65 30.85
CA ARG A 6 -7.37 -7.53 29.97
C ARG A 6 -8.62 -6.72 29.59
N SER A 7 -9.05 -5.83 30.47
CA SER A 7 -10.09 -4.84 30.17
C SER A 7 -9.47 -3.66 29.42
N ARG A 8 -9.70 -3.61 28.12
CA ARG A 8 -9.48 -2.40 27.32
C ARG A 8 -10.56 -1.40 27.71
N ARG A 9 -10.17 -0.33 28.41
CA ARG A 9 -10.78 1.01 28.46
C ARG A 9 -10.76 1.52 29.89
N ALA A 10 -9.78 2.35 30.17
CA ALA A 10 -9.98 3.69 30.70
C ALA A 10 -8.59 4.16 31.12
N MET A 11 -8.29 5.40 30.76
CA MET A 11 -7.20 6.19 31.29
C MET A 11 -7.38 6.28 32.81
N ALA A 12 -6.90 5.29 33.55
CA ALA A 12 -6.93 5.28 35.00
C ALA A 12 -5.54 4.90 35.45
N ILE A 13 -4.78 5.95 35.75
CA ILE A 13 -3.63 6.02 36.64
C ILE A 13 -3.54 4.73 37.48
N CYS A 14 -2.67 3.81 37.08
CA CYS A 14 -2.32 2.66 37.90
C CYS A 14 -1.18 3.11 38.80
N ASP A 15 -1.52 3.40 40.04
CA ASP A 15 -0.58 3.64 41.12
C ASP A 15 0.11 2.30 41.46
N CYS A 16 1.28 2.07 40.86
CA CYS A 16 2.18 0.99 41.24
C CYS A 16 3.45 1.59 41.83
N SER A 17 3.35 1.98 43.10
CA SER A 17 4.51 2.09 43.99
C SER A 17 5.23 0.74 44.06
N GLY A 18 6.46 0.67 43.56
CA GLY A 18 7.35 -0.49 43.79
C GLY A 18 8.23 -0.89 42.61
N ALA A 19 9.27 -0.10 42.35
CA ALA A 19 10.62 -0.52 41.94
C ALA A 19 10.82 -1.85 41.18
N ALA A 20 10.23 -2.03 39.98
CA ALA A 20 10.70 -3.04 39.01
C ALA A 20 10.21 -2.81 37.55
N VAL A 21 9.76 -1.61 37.20
CA VAL A 21 9.05 -1.35 35.91
C VAL A 21 9.82 -0.37 35.02
N THR A 22 11.15 -0.48 34.96
CA THR A 22 11.98 0.42 34.12
C THR A 22 12.64 -0.27 32.92
N TYR A 23 12.68 -1.60 32.87
CA TYR A 23 13.34 -2.32 31.77
C TYR A 23 12.39 -3.11 30.87
N PHE A 24 11.28 -3.65 31.38
CA PHE A 24 10.37 -4.48 30.57
C PHE A 24 9.31 -3.67 29.80
N THR A 25 8.98 -2.48 30.30
CA THR A 25 8.03 -1.54 29.68
C THR A 25 8.64 -0.76 28.53
N THR A 26 9.95 -0.54 28.50
CA THR A 26 10.60 0.32 27.49
C THR A 26 10.73 -0.37 26.13
N LEU A 27 10.84 -1.70 26.10
CA LEU A 27 11.03 -2.45 24.86
C LEU A 27 9.73 -2.70 24.07
N CYS A 28 8.57 -2.77 24.73
CA CYS A 28 7.30 -2.96 24.01
C CYS A 28 6.82 -1.73 23.25
N VAL A 29 7.27 -0.52 23.60
CA VAL A 29 6.75 0.74 23.00
C VAL A 29 7.47 1.12 21.70
N MET A 30 8.67 0.58 21.44
CA MET A 30 9.48 1.00 20.28
C MET A 30 9.17 0.24 18.98
N SER A 31 8.44 -0.88 19.04
CA SER A 31 8.13 -1.69 17.84
C SER A 31 6.92 -1.19 17.05
N ASP A 32 6.04 -0.39 17.65
CA ASP A 32 4.80 0.08 17.03
C ASP A 32 4.95 1.41 16.25
N LEU A 33 6.16 1.96 16.12
CA LEU A 33 6.40 3.26 15.48
C LEU A 33 6.89 3.18 14.04
N LEU A 34 6.91 2.00 13.40
CA LEU A 34 7.12 1.92 11.97
C LEU A 34 5.76 2.02 11.27
N PRO A 35 5.39 3.18 10.71
CA PRO A 35 4.15 3.30 9.96
C PRO A 35 4.19 2.31 8.80
N VAL A 36 3.28 1.32 8.81
CA VAL A 36 3.06 0.45 7.67
C VAL A 36 2.55 1.34 6.53
N PRO A 37 3.24 1.37 5.36
CA PRO A 37 2.81 2.20 4.26
C PRO A 37 1.39 1.80 3.83
N PRO A 38 0.56 2.76 3.39
CA PRO A 38 -0.78 2.45 2.92
C PRO A 38 -0.73 1.41 1.79
N PRO A 39 -1.71 0.50 1.72
CA PRO A 39 -1.72 -0.56 0.72
C PRO A 39 -1.78 0.05 -0.68
N GLU A 40 -0.89 -0.42 -1.57
CA GLU A 40 -0.84 0.07 -2.95
C GLU A 40 -2.15 -0.23 -3.71
N PRO A 41 -2.56 0.64 -4.66
CA PRO A 41 -3.73 0.37 -5.47
C PRO A 41 -3.52 -0.83 -6.39
N ALA A 42 -4.56 -1.64 -6.61
CA ALA A 42 -4.54 -2.72 -7.59
C ALA A 42 -4.46 -2.13 -9.00
N LEU A 43 -3.32 -2.30 -9.68
CA LEU A 43 -3.09 -1.82 -11.04
C LEU A 43 -3.29 -2.97 -12.05
N PRO A 44 -3.80 -2.68 -13.27
CA PRO A 44 -3.82 -3.65 -14.34
C PRO A 44 -2.40 -4.05 -14.75
N PRO A 45 -2.19 -5.29 -15.26
CA PRO A 45 -0.87 -5.72 -15.74
C PRO A 45 -0.41 -4.83 -16.90
N GLN A 46 0.88 -4.47 -16.89
CA GLN A 46 1.49 -3.71 -17.98
C GLN A 46 1.55 -4.59 -19.25
N PRO A 47 1.23 -4.03 -20.44
CA PRO A 47 1.42 -4.76 -21.68
C PRO A 47 2.89 -5.12 -21.90
N GLU A 48 3.15 -6.36 -22.33
CA GLU A 48 4.49 -6.86 -22.63
C GLU A 48 5.02 -6.26 -23.93
N ARG A 49 6.31 -5.89 -23.93
CA ARG A 49 6.95 -5.33 -25.12
C ARG A 49 7.17 -6.42 -26.16
N PRO A 50 6.74 -6.22 -27.43
CA PRO A 50 7.00 -7.19 -28.49
C PRO A 50 8.49 -7.26 -28.81
N LEU A 51 8.96 -8.45 -29.19
CA LEU A 51 10.34 -8.66 -29.61
C LEU A 51 10.53 -8.29 -31.08
N ALA A 52 11.78 -8.09 -31.50
CA ALA A 52 12.09 -7.74 -32.88
C ALA A 52 11.70 -8.85 -33.88
N ASN A 53 11.73 -10.11 -33.45
CA ASN A 53 11.29 -11.27 -34.24
C ASN A 53 9.77 -11.38 -34.41
N ASP A 54 8.98 -10.68 -33.59
CA ASP A 54 7.53 -10.59 -33.77
C ASP A 54 7.15 -9.57 -34.85
N CYS A 55 8.11 -8.75 -35.28
CA CYS A 55 7.96 -7.84 -36.40
C CYS A 55 8.10 -8.63 -37.72
N CYS A 56 7.02 -8.72 -38.49
CA CYS A 56 7.04 -9.40 -39.78
C CYS A 56 7.79 -8.63 -40.89
N GLY A 57 8.50 -7.54 -40.56
CA GLY A 57 9.46 -6.87 -41.45
C GLY A 57 8.86 -6.07 -42.62
N GLY A 58 7.53 -5.94 -42.73
CA GLY A 58 6.88 -5.09 -43.74
C GLY A 58 5.68 -5.69 -44.47
N GLY A 59 5.25 -6.91 -44.13
CA GLY A 59 4.16 -7.62 -44.83
C GLY A 59 2.80 -7.67 -44.14
N CYS A 60 2.63 -7.10 -42.94
CA CYS A 60 1.43 -7.24 -42.12
C CYS A 60 0.58 -5.96 -42.14
N ALA A 61 -0.74 -6.10 -42.09
CA ALA A 61 -1.69 -4.98 -42.15
C ALA A 61 -1.54 -4.01 -40.97
N ASP A 62 -1.23 -4.51 -39.77
CA ASP A 62 -0.97 -3.71 -38.58
C ASP A 62 0.41 -4.01 -37.99
N CYS A 63 1.17 -2.96 -37.70
CA CYS A 63 2.47 -3.09 -37.05
C CYS A 63 2.30 -3.43 -35.56
N VAL A 64 2.92 -4.53 -35.11
CA VAL A 64 2.87 -5.00 -33.71
C VAL A 64 3.30 -3.92 -32.71
N PHE A 65 4.30 -3.10 -33.08
CA PHE A 65 4.74 -1.98 -32.25
C PHE A 65 3.68 -0.89 -32.13
N THR A 66 2.87 -0.67 -33.17
CA THR A 66 1.80 0.32 -33.14
C THR A 66 0.67 -0.12 -32.21
N LEU A 67 0.30 -1.40 -32.27
CA LEU A 67 -0.66 -2.00 -31.33
C LEU A 67 -0.15 -1.92 -29.89
N TYR A 68 1.12 -2.29 -29.66
CA TYR A 68 1.76 -2.16 -28.36
C TYR A 68 1.70 -0.73 -27.81
N VAL A 69 2.07 0.28 -28.61
CA VAL A 69 2.02 1.68 -28.16
C VAL A 69 0.60 2.13 -27.86
N ARG A 70 -0.39 1.70 -28.65
CA ARG A 70 -1.81 1.99 -28.39
C ARG A 70 -2.24 1.43 -27.04
N ASP A 71 -1.94 0.15 -26.80
CA ASP A 71 -2.37 -0.54 -25.59
C ASP A 71 -1.61 0.00 -24.36
N LEU A 72 -0.33 0.36 -24.52
CA LEU A 72 0.46 1.03 -23.50
C LEU A 72 -0.15 2.37 -23.09
N ARG A 73 -0.56 3.21 -24.05
CA ARG A 73 -1.22 4.49 -23.76
C ARG A 73 -2.55 4.31 -23.02
N ALA A 74 -3.32 3.30 -23.39
CA ALA A 74 -4.57 2.97 -22.71
C ALA A 74 -4.31 2.56 -21.25
N TRP A 75 -3.30 1.70 -21.04
CA TRP A 75 -2.88 1.28 -19.71
C TRP A 75 -2.39 2.45 -18.84
N GLU A 76 -1.56 3.34 -19.39
CA GLU A 76 -1.05 4.52 -18.67
C GLU A 76 -2.19 5.43 -18.19
N LYS A 77 -3.21 5.62 -19.03
CA LYS A 77 -4.39 6.43 -18.68
C LYS A 77 -5.17 5.80 -17.54
N GLU A 78 -5.37 4.49 -17.57
CA GLU A 78 -6.08 3.74 -16.54
C GLU A 78 -5.32 3.79 -15.20
N VAL A 79 -4.01 3.53 -15.23
CA VAL A 79 -3.15 3.61 -14.03
C VAL A 79 -3.18 5.00 -13.41
N LYS A 80 -3.15 6.05 -14.23
CA LYS A 80 -3.22 7.44 -13.73
C LYS A 80 -4.52 7.70 -12.99
N GLU A 81 -5.65 7.21 -13.52
CA GLU A 81 -6.96 7.39 -12.90
C GLU A 81 -7.08 6.61 -11.59
N ILE A 82 -6.66 5.34 -11.58
CA ILE A 82 -6.66 4.52 -10.37
C ILE A 82 -5.80 5.18 -9.26
N ARG A 83 -4.62 5.69 -9.62
CA ARG A 83 -3.74 6.40 -8.67
C ARG A 83 -4.38 7.66 -8.12
N ARG A 84 -5.07 8.45 -8.97
CA ARG A 84 -5.81 9.65 -8.55
C ARG A 84 -6.90 9.30 -7.54
N GLN A 85 -7.75 8.34 -7.87
CA GLN A 85 -8.83 7.88 -6.98
C GLN A 85 -8.30 7.32 -5.66
N HIS A 86 -7.19 6.58 -5.71
CA HIS A 86 -6.57 6.04 -4.51
C HIS A 86 -6.03 7.14 -3.59
N ALA A 87 -5.36 8.16 -4.16
CA ALA A 87 -4.88 9.31 -3.40
C ALA A 87 -6.03 10.09 -2.74
N GLU A 88 -7.13 10.31 -3.47
CA GLU A 88 -8.33 10.96 -2.94
C GLU A 88 -8.95 10.15 -1.78
N ARG A 89 -9.02 8.83 -1.92
CA ARG A 89 -9.51 7.92 -0.87
C ARG A 89 -8.64 7.99 0.38
N LEU A 90 -7.32 7.97 0.22
CA LEU A 90 -6.38 8.08 1.34
C LEU A 90 -6.54 9.43 2.06
N ALA A 91 -6.66 10.53 1.32
CA ALA A 91 -6.86 11.87 1.88
C ALA A 91 -8.18 11.99 2.67
N ALA A 92 -9.25 11.36 2.17
CA ALA A 92 -10.54 11.31 2.87
C ALA A 92 -10.49 10.46 4.14
N GLN A 93 -9.78 9.33 4.12
CA GLN A 93 -9.62 8.46 5.30
C GLN A 93 -8.74 9.06 6.39
N GLN A 94 -7.77 9.89 6.02
CA GLN A 94 -6.83 10.51 6.97
C GLN A 94 -7.41 11.72 7.70
N ASN A 95 -8.54 12.27 7.26
CA ASN A 95 -9.22 13.40 7.91
C ASN A 95 -10.67 13.04 8.29
N PRO A 96 -10.89 12.14 9.25
CA PRO A 96 -12.23 11.92 9.78
C PRO A 96 -12.68 13.17 10.57
N VAL A 97 -13.87 13.68 10.24
CA VAL A 97 -14.53 14.82 10.89
C VAL A 97 -14.91 14.50 12.34
#